data_AF-A0A967BLJ6-F1
#
_entry.id   AF-A0A967BLJ6-F1
#
_cell.length_a   1.000
_cell.length_b   1.000
_cell.length_c   1.000
_cell.angle_alpha   90.00
_cell.angle_beta   90.00
_cell.angle_gamma   90.00
#
_symmetry.space_group_name_H-M   'P 1'
#
loop_
_entity.id
_entity.type
_entity.pdbx_description
1 polymer ?
#
loop_
_entity_poly.entity_id
_entity_poly.type
_entity_poly.pdbx_seq_one_letter_code
_entity_poly.pdbx_strand_id
1 'polypeptide(L)'
;MNQEFKLLLYFLMIAFIFSISVMLLWFKGINNLFIMHFYTLFEFVVIVYILSQWQNRIRPKILLLITYIPFFIIWLIVKTFIENSTNFDNISSSLSSAIITVISAYTLLGLVKDWGKPTENAVFLIVSGFLIYFSGNLVLFALSSTVLSSSWVIHNGLGIVADLLFAGGFLTLRHH
;
A
#
# COMPACT_ATOMS: atom_id res chain seq x y z
N MET A 1 -18.85 0.99 12.83
CA MET A 1 -17.63 0.98 11.99
C MET A 1 -18.02 0.82 10.54
N ASN A 2 -17.71 1.82 9.71
CA ASN A 2 -18.05 1.82 8.29
C ASN A 2 -17.36 0.65 7.56
N GLN A 3 -17.89 0.24 6.41
CA GLN A 3 -17.46 -0.95 5.69
C GLN A 3 -15.99 -0.88 5.24
N GLU A 4 -15.49 0.32 4.95
CA GLU A 4 -14.12 0.57 4.49
C GLU A 4 -13.09 0.28 5.59
N PHE A 5 -13.42 0.63 6.84
CA PHE A 5 -12.54 0.38 7.98
C PHE A 5 -12.51 -1.09 8.40
N LYS A 6 -13.62 -1.82 8.19
CA LYS A 6 -13.61 -3.30 8.33
C LYS A 6 -12.70 -3.93 7.29
N LEU A 7 -12.77 -3.44 6.05
CA LEU A 7 -11.90 -3.92 4.98
C LEU A 7 -10.42 -3.59 5.25
N LEU A 8 -10.12 -2.40 5.75
CA LEU A 8 -8.77 -2.03 6.17
C LEU A 8 -8.26 -2.94 7.30
N LEU A 9 -9.09 -3.26 8.29
CA LEU A 9 -8.71 -4.19 9.35
C LEU A 9 -8.39 -5.58 8.79
N TYR A 10 -9.24 -6.10 7.90
CA TYR A 10 -8.97 -7.39 7.23
C TYR A 10 -7.70 -7.33 6.38
N PHE A 11 -7.45 -6.22 5.68
CA PHE A 11 -6.21 -6.00 4.95
C PHE A 11 -4.99 -6.10 5.87
N LEU A 12 -4.98 -5.40 7.02
CA LEU A 12 -3.88 -5.46 7.99
C LEU A 12 -3.69 -6.87 8.57
N MET A 13 -4.78 -7.57 8.86
CA MET A 13 -4.70 -8.97 9.31
C MET A 13 -4.10 -9.90 8.24
N ILE A 14 -4.49 -9.73 6.99
CA ILE A 14 -3.93 -10.50 5.87
C ILE A 14 -2.46 -10.15 5.68
N ALA A 15 -2.09 -8.86 5.69
CA ALA A 15 -0.70 -8.41 5.61
C ALA A 15 0.17 -9.07 6.72
N PHE A 16 -0.34 -9.12 7.95
CA PHE A 16 0.33 -9.80 9.06
C PHE A 16 0.52 -11.31 8.81
N ILE A 17 -0.49 -12.00 8.28
CA ILE A 17 -0.38 -13.42 7.89
C ILE A 17 0.66 -13.62 6.79
N PHE A 18 0.70 -12.72 5.80
CA PHE A 18 1.73 -12.74 4.75
C PHE A 18 3.13 -12.56 5.34
N SER A 19 3.33 -11.60 6.24
CA SER A 19 4.62 -11.39 6.93
C SER A 19 5.08 -12.62 7.70
N ILE A 20 4.18 -13.27 8.45
CA ILE A 20 4.48 -14.53 9.17
C ILE A 20 4.86 -15.62 8.17
N SER A 21 4.12 -15.77 7.08
CA SER A 21 4.35 -16.80 6.06
C SER A 21 5.73 -16.63 5.40
N VAL A 22 6.07 -15.40 5.02
CA VAL A 22 7.38 -15.03 4.45
C VAL A 22 8.51 -15.34 5.44
N MET A 23 8.33 -14.99 6.72
CA MET A 23 9.30 -15.27 7.78
C MET A 23 9.51 -16.78 8.00
N LEU A 24 8.43 -17.56 8.05
CA LEU A 24 8.51 -19.01 8.23
C LEU A 24 9.23 -19.71 7.07
N LEU A 25 8.99 -19.28 5.82
CA LEU A 25 9.70 -19.80 4.66
C LEU A 25 11.19 -19.41 4.69
N TRP A 26 11.50 -18.19 5.11
CA TRP A 26 12.88 -17.73 5.27
C TRP A 26 13.65 -18.60 6.28
N PHE A 27 13.06 -18.92 7.44
CA PHE A 27 13.67 -19.83 8.41
C PHE A 27 13.89 -21.25 7.89
N LYS A 28 13.09 -21.68 6.90
CA LYS A 28 13.25 -22.97 6.22
C LYS A 28 14.20 -22.92 5.02
N GLY A 29 14.79 -21.77 4.71
CA GLY A 29 15.62 -21.59 3.52
C GLY A 29 14.87 -21.70 2.20
N ILE A 30 13.54 -21.60 2.21
CA ILE A 30 12.70 -21.67 1.01
C ILE A 30 12.54 -20.26 0.44
N ASN A 31 12.75 -20.11 -0.86
CA ASN A 31 12.55 -18.82 -1.54
C ASN A 31 11.08 -18.38 -1.38
N ASN A 32 10.87 -17.22 -0.76
CA ASN A 32 9.58 -16.64 -0.43
C ASN A 32 9.19 -15.47 -1.35
N LEU A 33 10.03 -15.13 -2.34
CA LEU A 33 9.81 -13.98 -3.22
C LEU A 33 8.58 -14.17 -4.10
N PHE A 34 8.25 -15.41 -4.45
CA PHE A 34 6.98 -15.74 -5.10
C PHE A 34 5.77 -15.22 -4.32
N ILE A 35 5.75 -15.37 -2.99
CA ILE A 35 4.65 -14.87 -2.16
C ILE A 35 4.57 -13.34 -2.25
N MET A 36 5.72 -12.67 -2.23
CA MET A 36 5.80 -11.21 -2.33
C MET A 36 5.22 -10.70 -3.67
N HIS A 37 5.48 -11.39 -4.78
CA HIS A 37 4.93 -11.02 -6.10
C HIS A 37 3.39 -11.01 -6.14
N PHE A 38 2.73 -11.97 -5.47
CA PHE A 38 1.27 -12.00 -5.34
C PHE A 38 0.77 -11.00 -4.30
N TYR A 39 1.52 -10.79 -3.23
CA TYR A 39 1.20 -9.80 -2.22
C TYR A 39 1.13 -8.38 -2.82
N THR A 40 2.07 -7.99 -3.68
CA THR A 40 2.05 -6.69 -4.38
C THR A 40 0.73 -6.48 -5.15
N LEU A 41 0.26 -7.51 -5.86
CA LEU A 41 -0.99 -7.44 -6.60
C LEU A 41 -2.20 -7.32 -5.67
N PHE A 42 -2.24 -8.15 -4.62
CA PHE A 42 -3.30 -8.11 -3.61
C PHE A 42 -3.37 -6.75 -2.90
N GLU A 43 -2.24 -6.25 -2.44
CA GLU A 43 -2.10 -4.98 -1.74
C GLU A 43 -2.60 -3.83 -2.61
N PHE A 44 -2.17 -3.79 -3.88
CA PHE A 44 -2.63 -2.78 -4.83
C PHE A 44 -4.15 -2.77 -4.98
N VAL A 45 -4.76 -3.94 -5.24
CA VAL A 45 -6.22 -4.05 -5.45
C VAL A 45 -6.99 -3.58 -4.23
N VAL A 46 -6.60 -4.03 -3.04
CA VAL A 46 -7.34 -3.71 -1.80
C VAL A 46 -7.20 -2.24 -1.44
N ILE A 47 -5.99 -1.67 -1.52
CA ILE A 47 -5.76 -0.27 -1.14
C ILE A 47 -6.45 0.69 -2.09
N VAL A 48 -6.32 0.47 -3.40
CA VAL A 48 -7.00 1.31 -4.40
C VAL A 48 -8.53 1.20 -4.24
N TYR A 49 -9.06 0.02 -3.91
CA TYR A 49 -10.48 -0.13 -3.60
C TYR A 49 -10.88 0.73 -2.39
N ILE A 50 -10.14 0.65 -1.28
CA ILE A 50 -10.39 1.45 -0.07
C ILE A 50 -10.37 2.95 -0.41
N LEU A 51 -9.31 3.42 -1.09
CA LEU A 51 -9.17 4.81 -1.49
C LEU A 51 -10.28 5.27 -2.44
N SER A 52 -10.81 4.38 -3.29
CA SER A 52 -11.95 4.68 -4.16
C SER A 52 -13.26 4.88 -3.42
N GLN A 53 -13.45 4.22 -2.26
CA GLN A 53 -14.66 4.41 -1.44
C GLN A 53 -14.66 5.76 -0.71
N TRP A 54 -13.48 6.33 -0.46
CA TRP A 54 -13.34 7.65 0.17
C TRP A 54 -13.41 8.82 -0.81
N GLN A 55 -13.73 8.56 -2.09
CA GLN A 55 -13.99 9.62 -3.06
C GLN A 55 -15.46 10.06 -3.03
N ASN A 56 -15.70 11.35 -2.81
CA ASN A 56 -17.05 11.92 -2.78
C ASN A 56 -17.76 11.94 -4.15
N ARG A 57 -17.01 11.84 -5.25
CA ARG A 57 -17.55 11.94 -6.63
C ARG A 57 -17.39 10.60 -7.36
N ILE A 58 -18.41 10.24 -8.15
CA ILE A 58 -18.41 8.99 -8.94
C ILE A 58 -17.28 8.92 -9.97
N ARG A 59 -16.94 10.05 -10.60
CA ARG A 59 -15.88 10.12 -11.62
C ARG A 59 -14.50 9.71 -11.07
N PRO A 60 -13.94 10.35 -10.01
CA PRO A 60 -12.65 9.91 -9.46
C PRO A 60 -12.72 8.47 -8.95
N LYS A 61 -13.82 8.03 -8.32
CA LYS A 61 -14.00 6.63 -7.92
C LYS A 61 -13.80 5.66 -9.09
N ILE A 62 -14.46 5.90 -10.23
CA ILE A 62 -14.32 5.05 -11.43
C ILE A 62 -12.90 5.13 -12.00
N LEU A 63 -12.30 6.32 -12.05
CA LEU A 63 -10.92 6.49 -12.55
C LEU A 63 -9.92 5.67 -11.73
N LEU A 64 -10.08 5.62 -10.41
CA LEU A 64 -9.25 4.78 -9.54
C LEU A 64 -9.44 3.29 -9.84
N LEU A 65 -10.69 2.81 -9.96
CA LEU A 65 -10.96 1.40 -10.23
C LEU A 65 -10.49 0.95 -11.62
N ILE A 66 -10.48 1.84 -12.62
CA ILE A 66 -9.97 1.53 -13.95
C ILE A 66 -8.46 1.20 -13.92
N THR A 67 -7.70 1.69 -12.92
CA THR A 67 -6.26 1.40 -12.81
C THR A 67 -5.94 -0.08 -12.60
N TYR A 68 -6.91 -0.90 -12.19
CA TYR A 68 -6.75 -2.35 -12.07
C TYR A 68 -6.34 -3.03 -13.36
N ILE A 69 -6.95 -2.63 -14.48
CA ILE A 69 -6.73 -3.26 -15.78
C ILE A 69 -5.29 -3.04 -16.26
N PRO A 70 -4.80 -1.79 -16.42
CA PRO A 70 -3.44 -1.57 -16.87
C PRO A 70 -2.41 -2.09 -15.87
N PHE A 71 -2.66 -1.98 -14.56
CA PHE A 71 -1.73 -2.52 -13.56
C PHE A 71 -1.62 -4.05 -13.65
N PHE A 72 -2.75 -4.76 -13.75
CA PHE A 72 -2.74 -6.23 -13.88
C PHE A 72 -2.05 -6.69 -15.16
N ILE A 73 -2.29 -6.01 -16.29
CA ILE A 73 -1.62 -6.31 -17.57
C ILE A 73 -0.10 -6.11 -17.43
N ILE A 74 0.34 -4.98 -16.87
CA ILE A 74 1.76 -4.70 -16.67
C ILE A 74 2.38 -5.73 -15.72
N TRP A 75 1.73 -6.02 -14.59
CA TRP A 75 2.18 -7.04 -13.64
C TRP A 75 2.35 -8.39 -14.34
N LEU A 76 1.38 -8.83 -15.13
CA LEU A 76 1.45 -10.10 -15.85
C LEU A 76 2.61 -10.13 -16.85
N ILE A 77 2.82 -9.05 -17.60
CA ILE A 77 3.95 -8.94 -18.55
C ILE A 77 5.28 -8.98 -17.78
N VAL A 78 5.39 -8.24 -16.68
CA VAL A 78 6.60 -8.17 -15.88
C VAL A 78 6.95 -9.55 -15.30
N LYS A 79 5.98 -10.27 -14.72
CA LYS A 79 6.24 -11.60 -14.14
C LYS A 79 6.49 -12.70 -15.16
N THR A 80 6.03 -12.54 -16.40
CA THR A 80 6.25 -13.54 -17.45
C THR A 80 7.53 -13.30 -18.25
N PHE A 81 7.92 -12.04 -18.47
CA PHE A 81 9.02 -11.71 -19.40
C PHE A 81 10.24 -11.03 -18.76
N ILE A 82 10.11 -10.39 -17.59
CA ILE A 82 11.17 -9.52 -17.06
C ILE A 82 11.69 -10.02 -15.70
N GLU A 83 10.80 -10.20 -14.74
CA GLU A 83 11.14 -10.58 -13.36
C GLU A 83 10.79 -12.05 -13.14
N ASN A 84 11.82 -12.90 -12.99
CA ASN A 84 11.59 -14.28 -12.57
C ASN A 84 11.04 -14.29 -11.13
N SER A 85 10.17 -15.26 -10.85
CA SER A 85 9.55 -15.52 -9.54
C SER A 85 10.51 -15.61 -8.35
N THR A 86 11.80 -15.88 -8.61
CA THR A 86 12.86 -16.00 -7.62
C THR A 86 13.65 -14.71 -7.39
N ASN A 87 13.37 -13.65 -8.12
CA ASN A 87 14.01 -12.34 -7.99
C ASN A 87 13.11 -11.38 -7.21
N PHE A 88 13.71 -10.29 -6.71
CA PHE A 88 12.96 -9.21 -6.05
C PHE A 88 11.95 -8.57 -7.00
N ASP A 89 10.78 -8.24 -6.46
CA ASP A 89 9.73 -7.49 -7.15
C ASP A 89 10.08 -6.00 -7.13
N ASN A 90 10.79 -5.52 -8.16
CA ASN A 90 11.22 -4.13 -8.21
C ASN A 90 10.28 -3.30 -9.08
N ILE A 91 9.96 -3.78 -10.27
CA ILE A 91 9.19 -3.02 -11.26
C ILE A 91 7.72 -2.93 -10.84
N SER A 92 7.11 -4.05 -10.43
CA SER A 92 5.68 -4.03 -10.07
C SER A 92 5.46 -3.34 -8.72
N SER A 93 6.37 -3.52 -7.77
CA SER A 93 6.36 -2.78 -6.50
C SER A 93 6.59 -1.28 -6.69
N SER A 94 7.49 -0.87 -7.58
CA SER A 94 7.69 0.56 -7.89
C SER A 94 6.45 1.15 -8.55
N LEU A 95 5.85 0.46 -9.52
CA LEU A 95 4.67 0.94 -10.22
C LEU A 95 3.45 1.05 -9.29
N SER A 96 3.18 0.02 -8.48
CA SER A 96 2.09 0.06 -7.49
C SER A 96 2.31 1.20 -6.48
N SER A 97 3.54 1.35 -5.97
CA SER A 97 3.92 2.42 -5.07
C SER A 97 3.72 3.81 -5.68
N ALA A 98 4.09 4.01 -6.94
CA ALA A 98 3.86 5.26 -7.66
C ALA A 98 2.37 5.59 -7.78
N ILE A 99 1.57 4.61 -8.21
CA ILE A 99 0.12 4.80 -8.40
C ILE A 99 -0.54 5.10 -7.04
N ILE A 100 -0.29 4.30 -6.00
CA ILE A 100 -0.89 4.50 -4.67
C ILE A 100 -0.46 5.84 -4.07
N THR A 101 0.79 6.26 -4.28
CA THR A 101 1.28 7.58 -3.87
C THR A 101 0.44 8.70 -4.48
N VAL A 102 0.25 8.68 -5.81
CA VAL A 102 -0.54 9.70 -6.51
C VAL A 102 -1.99 9.70 -6.04
N ILE A 103 -2.60 8.53 -5.88
CA ILE A 103 -3.99 8.39 -5.43
C ILE A 103 -4.15 8.90 -3.99
N SER A 104 -3.21 8.56 -3.10
CA SER A 104 -3.23 8.99 -1.70
C SER A 104 -3.08 10.50 -1.59
N ALA A 105 -2.15 11.08 -2.34
CA ALA A 105 -1.98 12.54 -2.42
C ALA A 105 -3.25 13.23 -2.94
N TYR A 106 -3.84 12.72 -4.03
CA TYR A 106 -5.10 13.23 -4.56
C TYR A 106 -6.24 13.18 -3.53
N THR A 107 -6.33 12.06 -2.80
CA THR A 107 -7.35 11.86 -1.76
C THR A 107 -7.18 12.85 -0.61
N LEU A 108 -5.95 13.07 -0.13
CA LEU A 108 -5.66 14.07 0.91
C LEU A 108 -6.01 15.48 0.47
N LEU A 109 -5.70 15.86 -0.78
CA LEU A 109 -6.08 17.17 -1.33
C LEU A 109 -7.61 17.36 -1.38
N GLY A 110 -8.36 16.28 -1.57
CA GLY A 110 -9.82 16.28 -1.45
C GLY A 110 -10.29 16.49 -0.01
N LEU A 111 -9.63 15.84 0.95
CA LEU A 111 -9.99 15.91 2.38
C LEU A 111 -9.63 17.25 3.03
N VAL A 112 -8.55 17.92 2.63
CA VAL A 112 -8.12 19.19 3.24
C VAL A 112 -9.12 20.33 3.00
N LYS A 113 -9.94 20.26 1.95
CA LYS A 113 -10.88 21.33 1.59
C LYS A 113 -12.08 21.45 2.54
N ASP A 114 -12.38 20.41 3.32
CA ASP A 114 -13.65 20.30 4.03
C ASP A 114 -13.50 20.27 5.58
N TRP A 115 -12.29 20.42 6.15
CA TRP A 115 -12.05 20.02 7.57
C TRP A 115 -11.30 21.07 8.41
N GLY A 116 -11.60 21.06 9.72
CA GLY A 116 -10.85 21.74 10.77
C GLY A 116 -9.49 21.07 11.03
N LYS A 117 -9.25 20.51 12.23
CA LYS A 117 -7.95 19.89 12.58
C LYS A 117 -7.75 18.55 11.84
N PRO A 118 -6.74 18.40 10.96
CA PRO A 118 -6.55 17.17 10.17
C PRO A 118 -6.29 15.90 10.99
N THR A 119 -5.70 16.04 12.18
CA THR A 119 -5.38 14.91 13.07
C THR A 119 -6.62 14.29 13.73
N GLU A 120 -7.76 14.99 13.73
CA GLU A 120 -9.03 14.47 14.24
C GLU A 120 -9.83 13.73 13.15
N ASN A 121 -9.28 13.61 11.94
CA ASN A 121 -9.89 12.85 10.84
C ASN A 121 -9.23 11.48 10.68
N ALA A 122 -10.00 10.41 10.96
CA ALA A 122 -9.54 9.04 10.80
C ALA A 122 -9.05 8.72 9.38
N VAL A 123 -9.78 9.18 8.35
CA VAL A 123 -9.43 8.96 6.94
C VAL A 123 -8.16 9.72 6.59
N PHE A 124 -8.00 10.95 7.08
CA PHE A 124 -6.77 11.74 6.85
C PHE A 124 -5.54 11.02 7.41
N LEU A 125 -5.61 10.50 8.65
CA LEU A 125 -4.50 9.77 9.26
C LEU A 125 -4.14 8.52 8.44
N ILE A 126 -5.13 7.73 8.04
CA ILE A 126 -4.89 6.51 7.27
C ILE A 126 -4.31 6.82 5.90
N VAL A 127 -4.90 7.75 5.15
CA VAL A 127 -4.38 8.10 3.82
C VAL A 127 -2.98 8.72 3.91
N SER A 128 -2.66 9.45 4.98
CA SER A 128 -1.30 9.92 5.25
C SER A 128 -0.33 8.76 5.49
N GLY A 129 -0.76 7.72 6.20
CA GLY A 129 0.02 6.49 6.40
C GLY A 129 0.34 5.80 5.06
N PHE A 130 -0.67 5.62 4.20
CA PHE A 130 -0.45 5.11 2.85
C PHE A 130 0.50 6.00 2.04
N LEU A 131 0.31 7.32 2.05
CA LEU A 131 1.17 8.24 1.31
C LEU A 131 2.63 8.12 1.74
N ILE A 132 2.92 8.15 3.04
CA ILE A 132 4.28 8.05 3.58
C ILE A 132 4.91 6.71 3.23
N TYR A 133 4.19 5.60 3.43
CA TYR A 133 4.71 4.27 3.14
C TYR A 133 5.02 4.06 1.66
N PHE A 134 4.05 4.34 0.78
CA PHE A 134 4.21 4.08 -0.66
C PHE A 134 5.13 5.09 -1.34
N SER A 135 5.18 6.35 -0.90
CA SER A 135 6.16 7.30 -1.46
C SER A 135 7.59 6.93 -1.06
N GLY A 136 7.80 6.47 0.17
CA GLY A 136 9.11 5.98 0.61
C GLY A 136 9.51 4.68 -0.12
N ASN A 137 8.57 3.74 -0.27
CA ASN A 137 8.82 2.51 -1.02
C ASN A 137 9.09 2.74 -2.50
N LEU A 138 8.42 3.72 -3.12
CA LEU A 138 8.72 4.12 -4.49
C LEU A 138 10.20 4.49 -4.64
N VAL A 139 10.72 5.32 -3.74
CA VAL A 139 12.14 5.72 -3.76
C VAL A 139 13.05 4.51 -3.52
N LEU A 140 12.72 3.65 -2.56
CA LEU A 140 13.53 2.47 -2.24
C LEU A 140 13.60 1.48 -3.40
N PHE A 141 12.47 1.14 -4.03
CA PHE A 141 12.43 0.16 -5.12
C PHE A 141 12.98 0.73 -6.42
N ALA A 142 12.74 2.00 -6.72
CA ALA A 142 13.30 2.67 -7.90
C ALA A 142 14.83 2.80 -7.83
N LEU A 143 15.39 2.92 -6.63
CA LEU A 143 16.84 3.07 -6.39
C LEU A 143 17.50 1.78 -5.88
N SER A 144 16.80 0.65 -5.88
CA SER A 144 17.26 -0.60 -5.26
C SER A 144 18.59 -1.14 -5.81
N SER A 145 18.99 -0.75 -7.03
CA SER A 145 20.28 -1.11 -7.63
C SER A 145 21.45 -0.24 -7.17
N THR A 146 21.18 0.94 -6.59
CA THR A 146 22.19 1.94 -6.19
C THR A 146 22.18 2.27 -4.70
N VAL A 147 21.11 1.92 -3.98
CA VAL A 147 20.86 2.37 -2.59
C VAL A 147 20.81 1.19 -1.60
N LEU A 148 21.88 1.16 -0.80
CA LEU A 148 22.00 0.80 0.63
C LEU A 148 21.66 -0.64 1.08
N SER A 149 22.67 -1.26 1.71
CA SER A 149 22.56 -2.37 2.66
C SER A 149 21.53 -2.16 3.78
N SER A 150 21.00 -0.94 3.93
CA SER A 150 20.02 -0.52 4.93
C SER A 150 18.60 -0.30 4.37
N SER A 151 18.33 -0.60 3.10
CA SER A 151 17.01 -0.37 2.48
C SER A 151 15.86 -1.07 3.21
N TRP A 152 16.10 -2.27 3.75
CA TRP A 152 15.12 -2.99 4.58
C TRP A 152 14.82 -2.31 5.91
N VAL A 153 15.81 -1.64 6.51
CA VAL A 153 15.62 -0.89 7.76
C VAL A 153 14.70 0.31 7.51
N ILE A 154 14.93 1.01 6.40
CA ILE A 154 14.10 2.15 6.00
C ILE A 154 12.67 1.68 5.67
N HIS A 155 12.53 0.61 4.88
CA HIS A 155 11.23 0.01 4.57
C HIS A 155 10.43 -0.33 5.83
N ASN A 156 11.05 -1.03 6.78
CA ASN A 156 10.39 -1.39 8.04
C ASN A 156 10.03 -0.15 8.88
N GLY A 157 10.91 0.86 8.91
CA GLY A 157 10.65 2.12 9.59
C GLY A 157 9.44 2.86 9.01
N LEU A 158 9.32 2.90 7.67
CA LEU A 158 8.15 3.45 6.98
C LEU A 158 6.87 2.67 7.33
N GLY A 159 6.96 1.34 7.38
CA GLY A 159 5.84 0.48 7.78
C GLY A 159 5.35 0.80 9.19
N ILE A 160 6.26 0.89 10.17
CA ILE A 160 5.93 1.24 11.55
C ILE A 160 5.24 2.62 11.62
N VAL A 161 5.74 3.62 10.90
CA VAL A 161 5.11 4.95 10.87
C VAL A 161 3.69 4.89 10.30
N ALA A 162 3.49 4.13 9.22
CA ALA A 162 2.16 3.94 8.63
C ALA A 162 1.21 3.20 9.59
N ASP A 163 1.68 2.15 10.27
CA ASP A 163 0.90 1.42 11.25
C ASP A 163 0.48 2.30 12.44
N LEU A 164 1.36 3.18 12.92
CA LEU A 164 1.01 4.16 13.96
C LEU A 164 -0.08 5.13 13.49
N LEU A 165 -0.03 5.56 12.23
CA LEU A 165 -1.06 6.41 11.65
C LEU A 165 -2.39 5.67 11.44
N PHE A 166 -2.35 4.40 11.04
CA PHE A 166 -3.54 3.54 10.96
C PHE A 166 -4.17 3.35 12.34
N ALA A 167 -3.36 3.03 13.35
CA ALA A 167 -3.81 2.90 14.73
C ALA A 167 -4.43 4.21 15.24
N GLY A 168 -3.78 5.35 14.99
CA GLY A 168 -4.34 6.68 15.28
C GLY A 168 -5.71 6.88 14.62
N GLY A 169 -5.84 6.54 13.33
CA GLY A 169 -7.12 6.62 12.61
C GLY A 169 -8.22 5.77 13.23
N PHE A 170 -7.92 4.53 13.63
CA PHE A 170 -8.87 3.65 14.32
C PHE A 170 -9.26 4.16 15.72
N LEU A 171 -8.32 4.78 16.45
CA LEU A 171 -8.63 5.37 17.76
C LEU A 171 -9.56 6.58 17.62
N THR A 172 -9.33 7.44 16.63
CA THR A 172 -10.17 8.62 16.38
C THR A 172 -11.60 8.23 16.00
N LEU A 173 -11.81 7.10 15.31
CA LEU A 173 -13.14 6.56 15.04
C LEU A 173 -13.95 6.20 16.28
N ARG A 174 -13.29 5.87 17.40
CA ARG A 174 -13.97 5.47 18.64
C ARG A 174 -14.56 6.67 19.39
N HIS A 175 -14.07 7.87 19.10
CA HIS A 175 -14.44 9.10 19.80
C HIS A 175 -15.57 9.89 19.09
N HIS A 176 -16.11 9.36 17.98
CA HIS A 176 -17.23 9.88 17.22
C HIS A 176 -18.36 8.85 17.09
#